data_AF-A0A6M3IKM2-F1
#
_entry.id   AF-A0A6M3IKM2-F1
#
_cell.length_a   1.000
_cell.length_b   1.000
_cell.length_c   1.000
_cell.angle_alpha   90.00
_cell.angle_beta   90.00
_cell.angle_gamma   90.00
#
_symmetry.space_group_name_H-M   'P 1'
#
loop_
_entity.id
_entity.type
_entity.pdbx_description
1 polymer ?
#
loop_
_entity_poly.entity_id
_entity_poly.type
_entity_poly.pdbx_seq_one_letter_code
_entity_poly.pdbx_strand_id
1 'polypeptide(L)'
;MKIIRLEVENIKRLQAIEITPTGNLVVIGGKNGEGKTSALDSIAYTLGGKALIPSEPIRRGAKKAKATVNLGEFVVTRTFTQGGGGTLKITGRDGTVYSSPQRMLDDFKGRLTFDPLEFAGMKPADQLDTLKQIVGLDFTEMDATWKRLYNERMLVNRDLKNAKTNFEKMLHYNDLPDEKVSVKMLMANLQAAEAKNGANNVRRQRLVEIESRMTNTRVKIAELRRQIEEFEKFMTKLEKEHSGLEDEVLALEDTNENAIRDQISSAEATNQKIQANLDRVATQALVAEKQQESDRLTAEMSMIDLIKTRKLSEAKFPITGLAFDESGVIYQGLPFEQASGAEKLRVSVAMGLAMNPKLNVLLIRDGSLLDADNLEMVARMAEVADAQVWIERVGDGAECQVIIENGKIRNDKDSDKDEEDFGDI
;
A
#
# COMPACT_ATOMS: atom_id res chain seq x y z
N MET A 1 -38.07 5.27 1.25
CA MET A 1 -39.17 5.99 0.54
C MET A 1 -39.49 5.31 -0.79
N LYS A 2 -40.76 5.27 -1.22
CA LYS A 2 -41.23 4.68 -2.50
C LYS A 2 -42.08 5.67 -3.30
N ILE A 3 -42.28 5.46 -4.59
CA ILE A 3 -43.16 6.30 -5.41
C ILE A 3 -44.61 5.84 -5.23
N ILE A 4 -45.45 6.74 -4.74
CA ILE A 4 -46.89 6.55 -4.59
C ILE A 4 -47.62 6.96 -5.86
N ARG A 5 -47.15 8.01 -6.53
CA ARG A 5 -47.75 8.52 -7.76
C ARG A 5 -46.70 9.21 -8.63
N LEU A 6 -46.74 8.92 -9.93
CA LEU A 6 -45.97 9.59 -10.96
C LEU A 6 -46.94 10.30 -11.91
N GLU A 7 -46.77 11.60 -12.11
CA GLU A 7 -47.47 12.36 -13.15
C GLU A 7 -46.44 12.96 -14.10
N VAL A 8 -46.66 12.80 -15.40
CA VAL A 8 -45.74 13.33 -16.40
C VAL A 8 -46.53 13.95 -17.54
N GLU A 9 -46.14 15.15 -17.95
CA GLU A 9 -46.72 15.89 -19.05
C GLU A 9 -45.62 16.41 -19.98
N ASN A 10 -45.76 16.12 -21.27
CA ASN A 10 -44.90 16.63 -22.35
C ASN A 10 -43.39 16.38 -22.17
N ILE A 11 -42.97 15.29 -21.52
CA ILE A 11 -41.55 14.89 -21.45
C ILE A 11 -41.24 13.84 -22.52
N LYS A 12 -40.28 14.14 -23.39
CA LYS A 12 -39.87 13.28 -24.52
C LYS A 12 -41.07 12.73 -25.32
N ARG A 13 -41.32 11.42 -25.27
CA ARG A 13 -42.41 10.75 -26.00
C ARG A 13 -43.74 10.72 -25.27
N LEU A 14 -43.83 11.26 -24.05
CA LEU A 14 -45.06 11.31 -23.27
C LEU A 14 -45.88 12.56 -23.60
N GLN A 15 -47.20 12.41 -23.68
CA GLN A 15 -48.17 13.51 -23.77
C GLN A 15 -48.65 13.88 -22.37
N ALA A 16 -49.34 12.94 -21.73
CA ALA A 16 -49.76 13.02 -20.34
C ALA A 16 -49.94 11.58 -19.83
N ILE A 17 -49.28 11.23 -18.73
CA ILE A 17 -49.45 9.95 -18.05
C ILE A 17 -49.56 10.15 -16.55
N GLU A 18 -50.30 9.27 -15.90
CA GLU A 18 -50.41 9.16 -14.45
C GLU A 18 -50.30 7.70 -14.04
N ILE A 19 -49.26 7.36 -13.29
CA ILE A 19 -49.03 5.99 -12.82
C ILE A 19 -49.14 5.97 -11.29
N THR A 20 -50.00 5.09 -10.79
CA THR A 20 -50.09 4.73 -9.37
C THR A 20 -49.56 3.29 -9.20
N PRO A 21 -48.31 3.12 -8.77
CA PRO A 21 -47.70 1.80 -8.60
C PRO A 21 -48.48 0.88 -7.65
N THR A 22 -48.50 -0.41 -7.96
CA THR A 22 -48.99 -1.44 -7.05
C THR A 22 -47.87 -2.45 -6.78
N GLY A 23 -47.52 -2.65 -5.51
CA GLY A 23 -46.43 -3.55 -5.13
C GLY A 23 -45.03 -2.97 -5.33
N ASN A 24 -44.03 -3.87 -5.30
CA ASN A 24 -42.61 -3.53 -5.32
C ASN A 24 -41.98 -3.66 -6.72
N LEU A 25 -42.64 -4.34 -7.67
CA LEU A 25 -42.22 -4.40 -9.07
C LEU A 25 -43.26 -3.68 -9.93
N VAL A 26 -42.82 -2.66 -10.66
CA VAL A 26 -43.65 -1.85 -11.56
C VAL A 26 -43.16 -2.06 -12.98
N VAL A 27 -43.90 -2.86 -13.75
CA VAL A 27 -43.57 -3.15 -15.16
C VAL A 27 -44.36 -2.22 -16.07
N ILE A 28 -43.64 -1.42 -16.86
CA ILE A 28 -44.21 -0.56 -17.91
C ILE A 28 -44.04 -1.27 -19.27
N GLY A 29 -45.16 -1.66 -19.87
CA GLY A 29 -45.24 -2.27 -21.19
C GLY A 29 -45.52 -1.27 -22.32
N GLY A 30 -45.48 -1.76 -23.55
CA GLY A 30 -45.71 -1.00 -24.78
C GLY A 30 -44.66 -1.30 -25.86
N LYS A 31 -44.94 -0.89 -27.10
CA LYS A 31 -44.01 -1.05 -28.24
C LYS A 31 -42.80 -0.10 -28.12
N ASN A 32 -41.80 -0.30 -28.97
CA ASN A 32 -40.64 0.58 -29.03
C ASN A 32 -41.06 1.99 -29.49
N GLY A 33 -40.54 3.02 -28.82
CA GLY A 33 -40.84 4.41 -29.15
C GLY A 33 -42.12 4.99 -28.53
N GLU A 34 -42.91 4.19 -27.80
CA GLU A 34 -44.19 4.63 -27.23
C GLU A 34 -44.06 5.53 -25.99
N GLY A 35 -42.91 5.51 -25.32
CA GLY A 35 -42.62 6.39 -24.18
C GLY A 35 -42.31 5.71 -22.85
N LYS A 36 -42.12 4.38 -22.82
CA LYS A 36 -41.70 3.64 -21.61
C LYS A 36 -40.44 4.22 -20.97
N THR A 37 -39.37 4.37 -21.75
CA THR A 37 -38.10 4.95 -21.28
C THR A 37 -38.30 6.39 -20.83
N SER A 38 -39.21 7.11 -21.50
CA SER A 38 -39.55 8.49 -21.12
C SER A 38 -40.22 8.56 -19.74
N ALA A 39 -40.95 7.53 -19.31
CA ALA A 39 -41.54 7.45 -17.97
C ALA A 39 -40.45 7.23 -16.91
N LEU A 40 -39.56 6.25 -17.11
CA LEU A 40 -38.41 6.01 -16.21
C LEU A 40 -37.50 7.24 -16.13
N ASP A 41 -37.19 7.85 -17.28
CA ASP A 41 -36.41 9.07 -17.37
C ASP A 41 -37.07 10.23 -16.65
N SER A 42 -38.41 10.33 -16.65
CA SER A 42 -39.11 11.38 -15.91
C SER A 42 -38.92 11.24 -14.40
N ILE A 43 -38.86 10.01 -13.88
CA ILE A 43 -38.49 9.74 -12.47
C ILE A 43 -37.04 10.19 -12.23
N ALA A 44 -36.13 9.75 -13.08
CA ALA A 44 -34.71 10.09 -12.99
C ALA A 44 -34.46 11.62 -13.05
N TYR A 45 -35.14 12.34 -13.94
CA TYR A 45 -35.01 13.79 -14.08
C TYR A 45 -35.57 14.52 -12.88
N THR A 46 -36.66 14.03 -12.30
CA THR A 46 -37.31 14.68 -11.16
C THR A 46 -36.48 14.51 -9.89
N LEU A 47 -35.96 13.30 -9.65
CA LEU A 47 -35.29 12.96 -8.38
C LEU A 47 -33.76 13.02 -8.45
N GLY A 48 -33.15 12.66 -9.58
CA GLY A 48 -31.69 12.53 -9.72
C GLY A 48 -30.93 13.81 -10.09
N GLY A 49 -31.63 14.92 -10.34
CA GLY A 49 -31.00 16.24 -10.49
C GLY A 49 -30.60 16.62 -11.93
N LYS A 50 -29.91 17.76 -12.08
CA LYS A 50 -29.66 18.39 -13.40
C LYS A 50 -28.76 17.58 -14.33
N ALA A 51 -27.80 16.82 -13.81
CA ALA A 51 -26.84 16.05 -14.61
C ALA A 51 -27.49 14.98 -15.51
N LEU A 52 -28.72 14.58 -15.19
CA LEU A 52 -29.46 13.55 -15.91
C LEU A 52 -30.42 14.12 -16.95
N ILE A 53 -30.63 15.42 -16.91
CA ILE A 53 -31.57 16.09 -17.79
C ILE A 53 -30.85 16.26 -19.14
N PRO A 54 -31.38 15.71 -20.25
CA PRO A 54 -30.81 15.92 -21.56
C PRO A 54 -30.98 17.37 -21.99
N SER A 55 -30.28 17.77 -23.06
CA SER A 55 -30.41 19.11 -23.64
C SER A 55 -31.86 19.43 -24.08
N GLU A 56 -32.59 18.44 -24.57
CA GLU A 56 -33.98 18.58 -25.03
C GLU A 56 -34.92 17.57 -24.31
N PRO A 57 -35.41 17.90 -23.09
CA PRO A 57 -36.32 17.02 -22.35
C PRO A 57 -37.79 17.19 -22.74
N ILE A 58 -38.15 18.31 -23.37
CA ILE A 58 -39.53 18.66 -23.72
C ILE A 58 -39.95 17.92 -25.00
N ARG A 59 -41.17 17.37 -25.01
CA ARG A 59 -41.81 16.78 -26.19
C ARG A 59 -41.80 17.80 -27.34
N ARG A 60 -41.36 17.38 -28.52
CA ARG A 60 -41.39 18.22 -29.72
C ARG A 60 -42.82 18.75 -29.97
N GLY A 61 -42.93 20.06 -30.16
CA GLY A 61 -44.22 20.76 -30.33
C GLY A 61 -44.80 21.36 -29.03
N ALA A 62 -44.31 20.97 -27.86
CA ALA A 62 -44.72 21.57 -26.59
C ALA A 62 -43.79 22.72 -26.17
N LYS A 63 -44.35 23.72 -25.46
CA LYS A 63 -43.58 24.86 -24.93
C LYS A 63 -43.07 24.64 -23.50
N LYS A 64 -43.71 23.73 -22.77
CA LYS A 64 -43.44 23.40 -21.36
C LYS A 64 -43.63 21.92 -21.13
N ALA A 65 -42.92 21.38 -20.15
CA ALA A 65 -43.08 20.01 -19.67
C ALA A 65 -43.04 19.99 -18.14
N LYS A 66 -43.65 18.97 -17.54
CA LYS A 66 -43.75 18.81 -16.08
C LYS A 66 -43.64 17.34 -15.71
N ALA A 67 -42.92 17.06 -14.63
CA ALA A 67 -43.01 15.79 -13.92
C ALA A 67 -43.26 16.04 -12.44
N THR A 68 -44.16 15.27 -11.85
CA THR A 68 -44.44 15.24 -10.42
C THR A 68 -44.24 13.82 -9.91
N VAL A 69 -43.39 13.65 -8.89
CA VAL A 69 -43.22 12.39 -8.18
C VAL A 69 -43.66 12.58 -6.74
N ASN A 70 -44.65 11.81 -6.33
CA ASN A 70 -45.11 11.75 -4.94
C ASN A 70 -44.44 10.57 -4.23
N LEU A 71 -43.66 10.89 -3.19
CA LEU A 71 -42.93 9.93 -2.34
C LEU A 71 -43.64 9.66 -1.00
N GLY A 72 -44.89 10.11 -0.85
CA GLY A 72 -45.68 10.04 0.37
C GLY A 72 -45.42 11.19 1.33
N GLU A 73 -44.18 11.33 1.79
CA GLU A 73 -43.79 12.44 2.67
C GLU A 73 -43.47 13.72 1.90
N PHE A 74 -43.00 13.57 0.66
CA PHE A 74 -42.58 14.66 -0.20
C PHE A 74 -43.21 14.54 -1.58
N VAL A 75 -43.61 15.68 -2.14
CA VAL A 75 -44.00 15.83 -3.54
C VAL A 75 -42.93 16.65 -4.24
N VAL A 76 -42.25 16.01 -5.19
CA VAL A 76 -41.20 16.64 -6.00
C VAL A 76 -41.80 16.98 -7.36
N THR A 77 -41.85 18.26 -7.70
CA THR A 77 -42.29 18.73 -9.02
C THR A 77 -41.13 19.39 -9.74
N ARG A 78 -40.88 18.96 -10.97
CA ARG A 78 -39.92 19.59 -11.88
C ARG A 78 -40.63 20.08 -13.13
N THR A 79 -40.34 21.31 -13.53
CA THR A 79 -40.85 21.92 -14.76
C THR A 79 -39.72 22.25 -15.71
N PHE A 80 -40.01 22.25 -17.00
CA PHE A 80 -39.09 22.59 -18.08
C PHE A 80 -39.75 23.63 -18.99
N THR A 81 -38.97 24.58 -19.49
CA THR A 81 -39.42 25.57 -20.45
C THR A 81 -38.53 25.59 -21.69
N GLN A 82 -39.13 25.83 -22.86
CA GLN A 82 -38.43 25.81 -24.15
C GLN A 82 -37.22 26.76 -24.21
N GLY A 83 -37.21 27.84 -23.43
CA GLY A 83 -36.09 28.78 -23.33
C GLY A 83 -34.90 28.32 -22.48
N GLY A 84 -34.79 27.03 -22.13
CA GLY A 84 -33.67 26.50 -21.34
C GLY A 84 -33.80 26.72 -19.82
N GLY A 85 -35.03 26.95 -19.34
CA GLY A 85 -35.33 27.15 -17.92
C GLY A 85 -36.18 26.03 -17.32
N GLY A 86 -36.64 26.26 -16.09
CA GLY A 86 -37.43 25.31 -15.34
C GLY A 86 -37.39 25.60 -13.85
N THR A 87 -38.28 24.97 -13.10
CA THR A 87 -38.32 25.06 -11.64
C THR A 87 -38.26 23.68 -11.03
N LEU A 88 -37.63 23.60 -9.85
CA LEU A 88 -37.71 22.44 -8.97
C LEU A 88 -38.42 22.90 -7.70
N LYS A 89 -39.50 22.21 -7.33
CA LYS A 89 -40.24 22.44 -6.10
C LYS A 89 -40.34 21.13 -5.33
N ILE A 90 -40.03 21.18 -4.03
CA ILE A 90 -40.32 20.08 -3.11
C ILE A 90 -41.30 20.60 -2.07
N THR A 91 -42.38 19.85 -1.88
CA THR A 91 -43.43 20.19 -0.93
C THR A 91 -43.58 19.03 0.05
N GLY A 92 -43.60 19.31 1.35
CA GLY A 92 -43.90 18.30 2.38
C GLY A 92 -45.38 17.94 2.41
N ARG A 93 -45.71 16.85 3.11
CA ARG A 93 -47.10 16.41 3.33
C ARG A 93 -47.98 17.47 4.03
N ASP A 94 -47.36 18.36 4.80
CA ASP A 94 -47.97 19.49 5.50
C ASP A 94 -48.19 20.74 4.60
N GLY A 95 -47.75 20.69 3.35
CA GLY A 95 -47.80 21.82 2.42
C GLY A 95 -46.59 22.75 2.49
N THR A 96 -45.61 22.48 3.38
CA THR A 96 -44.39 23.28 3.50
C THR A 96 -43.55 23.19 2.23
N VAL A 97 -43.19 24.34 1.66
CA VAL A 97 -42.33 24.42 0.47
C VAL A 97 -40.88 24.60 0.91
N TYR A 98 -40.01 23.69 0.50
CA TYR A 98 -38.60 23.73 0.86
C TYR A 98 -37.82 24.72 -0.01
N SER A 99 -37.06 25.61 0.63
CA SER A 99 -36.32 26.70 -0.01
C SER A 99 -35.05 26.26 -0.74
N SER A 100 -34.49 25.09 -0.39
CA SER A 100 -33.29 24.51 -1.01
C SER A 100 -33.55 23.10 -1.55
N PRO A 101 -34.44 22.96 -2.56
CA PRO A 101 -34.91 21.65 -2.99
C PRO A 101 -33.82 20.79 -3.64
N GLN A 102 -32.84 21.40 -4.32
CA GLN A 102 -31.76 20.63 -4.94
C GLN A 102 -30.83 20.02 -3.89
N ARG A 103 -30.45 20.76 -2.84
CA ARG A 103 -29.64 20.25 -1.72
C ARG A 103 -30.35 19.11 -0.99
N MET A 104 -31.66 19.23 -0.80
CA MET A 104 -32.48 18.16 -0.23
C MET A 104 -32.49 16.91 -1.11
N LEU A 105 -32.63 17.05 -2.44
CA LEU A 105 -32.46 15.90 -3.35
C LEU A 105 -31.05 15.33 -3.27
N ASP A 106 -30.01 16.16 -3.19
CA ASP A 106 -28.62 15.69 -3.11
C ASP A 106 -28.37 14.86 -1.83
N ASP A 107 -29.05 15.18 -0.71
CA ASP A 107 -29.04 14.35 0.51
C ASP A 107 -29.82 13.03 0.38
N PHE A 108 -30.81 12.99 -0.53
CA PHE A 108 -31.56 11.76 -0.89
C PHE A 108 -30.89 10.95 -1.99
N LYS A 109 -29.99 11.57 -2.76
CA LYS A 109 -29.26 10.94 -3.86
C LYS A 109 -28.24 9.97 -3.31
N GLY A 110 -28.65 8.72 -3.22
CA GLY A 110 -27.83 7.67 -3.82
C GLY A 110 -27.71 7.86 -5.34
N ARG A 111 -26.98 6.97 -6.03
CA ARG A 111 -27.00 6.93 -7.50
C ARG A 111 -28.34 6.38 -7.99
N LEU A 112 -29.36 7.24 -8.01
CA LEU A 112 -30.71 6.99 -8.55
C LEU A 112 -30.71 6.55 -10.02
N THR A 113 -29.57 6.70 -10.68
CA THR A 113 -29.30 6.40 -12.09
C THR A 113 -28.65 5.06 -12.31
N PHE A 114 -28.34 4.34 -11.24
CA PHE A 114 -27.70 3.05 -11.38
C PHE A 114 -28.68 2.10 -12.07
N ASP A 115 -28.34 1.74 -13.30
CA ASP A 115 -29.03 0.74 -14.06
C ASP A 115 -28.33 -0.62 -13.87
N PRO A 116 -28.99 -1.62 -13.27
CA PRO A 116 -28.42 -2.94 -13.07
C PRO A 116 -27.88 -3.59 -14.34
N LEU A 117 -28.55 -3.39 -15.48
CA LEU A 117 -28.14 -4.02 -16.73
C LEU A 117 -26.90 -3.33 -17.32
N GLU A 118 -26.76 -2.02 -17.13
CA GLU A 118 -25.56 -1.28 -17.52
C GLU A 118 -24.34 -1.70 -16.68
N PHE A 119 -24.50 -1.87 -15.36
CA PHE A 119 -23.41 -2.33 -14.49
C PHE A 119 -22.85 -3.68 -14.91
N ALA A 120 -23.69 -4.62 -15.29
CA ALA A 120 -23.25 -5.94 -15.76
C ALA A 120 -22.36 -5.86 -17.02
N GLY A 121 -22.51 -4.80 -17.83
CA GLY A 121 -21.73 -4.55 -19.04
C GLY A 121 -20.53 -3.62 -18.86
N MET A 122 -20.31 -3.05 -17.65
CA MET A 122 -19.14 -2.21 -17.37
C MET A 122 -17.83 -2.99 -17.44
N LYS A 123 -16.71 -2.29 -17.62
CA LYS A 123 -15.38 -2.91 -17.54
C LYS A 123 -15.10 -3.40 -16.11
N PRO A 124 -14.29 -4.46 -15.93
CA PRO A 124 -13.99 -5.00 -14.59
C PRO A 124 -13.46 -3.97 -13.58
N ALA A 125 -12.65 -3.02 -14.03
CA ALA A 125 -12.14 -1.94 -13.18
C ALA A 125 -13.26 -0.99 -12.71
N ASP A 126 -14.16 -0.57 -13.60
CA ASP A 126 -15.27 0.32 -13.28
C ASP A 126 -16.30 -0.36 -12.34
N GLN A 127 -16.48 -1.69 -12.51
CA GLN A 127 -17.31 -2.51 -11.62
C GLN A 127 -16.71 -2.59 -10.21
N LEU A 128 -15.38 -2.81 -10.13
CA LEU A 128 -14.66 -2.86 -8.86
C LEU A 128 -14.76 -1.54 -8.11
N ASP A 129 -14.54 -0.42 -8.80
CA ASP A 129 -14.63 0.92 -8.19
C ASP A 129 -16.04 1.22 -7.71
N THR A 130 -17.06 0.80 -8.46
CA THR A 130 -18.47 0.93 -8.04
C THR A 130 -18.75 0.10 -6.78
N LEU A 131 -18.25 -1.13 -6.70
CA LEU A 131 -18.38 -1.97 -5.51
C LEU A 131 -17.68 -1.38 -4.30
N LYS A 132 -16.43 -0.92 -4.46
CA LYS A 132 -15.65 -0.22 -3.40
C LYS A 132 -16.40 0.98 -2.83
N GLN A 133 -17.04 1.78 -3.71
CA GLN A 133 -17.86 2.91 -3.29
C GLN A 133 -19.09 2.50 -2.48
N ILE A 134 -19.75 1.40 -2.85
CA ILE A 134 -20.94 0.90 -2.14
C ILE A 134 -20.59 0.38 -0.75
N VAL A 135 -19.52 -0.41 -0.63
CA VAL A 135 -19.09 -0.99 0.65
C VAL A 135 -18.27 -0.02 1.50
N GLY A 136 -17.93 1.15 0.96
CA GLY A 136 -17.16 2.19 1.66
C GLY A 136 -15.71 1.80 1.94
N LEU A 137 -15.14 0.91 1.11
CA LEU A 137 -13.77 0.44 1.26
C LEU A 137 -12.86 1.07 0.21
N ASP A 138 -11.90 1.85 0.67
CA ASP A 138 -10.78 2.33 -0.13
C ASP A 138 -9.47 1.85 0.50
N PHE A 139 -8.71 1.06 -0.26
CA PHE A 139 -7.42 0.52 0.14
C PHE A 139 -6.25 1.20 -0.57
N THR A 140 -6.49 2.22 -1.40
CA THR A 140 -5.47 2.83 -2.26
C THR A 140 -4.22 3.28 -1.50
N GLU A 141 -4.39 3.97 -0.37
CA GLU A 141 -3.25 4.40 0.47
C GLU A 141 -2.55 3.21 1.17
N MET A 142 -3.33 2.20 1.58
CA MET A 142 -2.81 1.00 2.23
C MET A 142 -2.01 0.14 1.24
N ASP A 143 -2.47 0.02 -0.01
CA ASP A 143 -1.77 -0.65 -1.10
C ASP A 143 -0.47 0.08 -1.46
N ALA A 144 -0.51 1.41 -1.55
CA ALA A 144 0.68 2.23 -1.79
C ALA A 144 1.72 2.08 -0.66
N THR A 145 1.26 2.10 0.59
CA THR A 145 2.12 1.91 1.77
C THR A 145 2.71 0.50 1.80
N TRP A 146 1.90 -0.52 1.56
CA TRP A 146 2.35 -1.91 1.49
C TRP A 146 3.41 -2.10 0.41
N LYS A 147 3.19 -1.53 -0.80
CA LYS A 147 4.15 -1.59 -1.91
C LYS A 147 5.47 -0.89 -1.58
N ARG A 148 5.43 0.24 -0.88
CA ARG A 148 6.63 0.93 -0.39
C ARG A 148 7.42 0.04 0.58
N LEU A 149 6.75 -0.52 1.59
CA LEU A 149 7.37 -1.43 2.58
C LEU A 149 7.93 -2.69 1.92
N TYR A 150 7.23 -3.26 0.94
CA TYR A 150 7.72 -4.40 0.16
C TYR A 150 9.04 -4.09 -0.56
N ASN A 151 9.11 -2.94 -1.24
CA ASN A 151 10.32 -2.51 -1.95
C ASN A 151 11.47 -2.24 -0.98
N GLU A 152 11.20 -1.60 0.15
CA GLU A 152 12.17 -1.35 1.21
C GLU A 152 12.72 -2.66 1.78
N ARG A 153 11.84 -3.62 2.10
CA ARG A 153 12.22 -4.96 2.57
C ARG A 153 13.05 -5.71 1.55
N MET A 154 12.77 -5.55 0.25
CA MET A 154 13.55 -6.20 -0.81
C MET A 154 15.01 -5.70 -0.81
N LEU A 155 15.22 -4.39 -0.61
CA LEU A 155 16.56 -3.82 -0.46
C LEU A 155 17.26 -4.31 0.81
N VAL A 156 16.57 -4.26 1.96
CA VAL A 156 17.12 -4.74 3.25
C VAL A 156 17.48 -6.22 3.19
N ASN A 157 16.65 -7.07 2.56
CA ASN A 157 16.95 -8.49 2.39
C ASN A 157 18.16 -8.75 1.49
N ARG A 158 18.36 -7.92 0.46
CA ARG A 158 19.57 -7.98 -0.37
C ARG A 158 20.80 -7.64 0.45
N ASP A 159 20.73 -6.58 1.26
CA ASP A 159 21.84 -6.13 2.10
C ASP A 159 22.14 -7.13 3.23
N LEU A 160 21.11 -7.71 3.84
CA LEU A 160 21.21 -8.82 4.80
C LEU A 160 21.91 -10.04 4.17
N LYS A 161 21.53 -10.41 2.95
CA LYS A 161 22.16 -11.51 2.22
C LYS A 161 23.64 -11.23 1.96
N ASN A 162 23.98 -10.01 1.57
CA ASN A 162 25.36 -9.59 1.37
C ASN A 162 26.16 -9.63 2.68
N ALA A 163 25.59 -9.13 3.77
CA ALA A 163 26.20 -9.14 5.09
C ALA A 163 26.42 -10.57 5.62
N LYS A 164 25.44 -11.48 5.46
CA LYS A 164 25.57 -12.90 5.80
C LYS A 164 26.66 -13.58 4.98
N THR A 165 26.68 -13.35 3.67
CA THR A 165 27.71 -13.89 2.76
C THR A 165 29.10 -13.38 3.14
N ASN A 166 29.22 -12.12 3.55
CA ASN A 166 30.47 -11.56 4.03
C ASN A 166 30.89 -12.22 5.34
N PHE A 167 30.00 -12.29 6.33
CA PHE A 167 30.23 -12.94 7.62
C PHE A 167 30.69 -14.40 7.50
N GLU A 168 30.06 -15.18 6.64
CA GLU A 168 30.41 -16.58 6.38
C GLU A 168 31.82 -16.76 5.79
N LYS A 169 32.32 -15.76 5.07
CA LYS A 169 33.67 -15.77 4.46
C LYS A 169 34.77 -15.30 5.41
N MET A 170 34.44 -14.79 6.59
CA MET A 170 35.42 -14.26 7.55
C MET A 170 36.07 -15.39 8.34
N LEU A 171 37.40 -15.37 8.44
CA LEU A 171 38.18 -16.30 9.25
C LEU A 171 37.95 -16.04 10.75
N HIS A 172 37.92 -17.10 11.57
CA HIS A 172 37.76 -17.02 13.02
C HIS A 172 38.96 -17.68 13.69
N TYR A 173 39.63 -16.98 14.60
CA TYR A 173 40.79 -17.50 15.34
C TYR A 173 40.45 -17.59 16.83
N ASN A 174 40.55 -18.81 17.40
CA ASN A 174 40.06 -19.14 18.75
C ASN A 174 41.04 -18.78 19.90
N ASP A 175 42.32 -18.51 19.61
CA ASP A 175 43.39 -18.46 20.62
C ASP A 175 44.12 -17.11 20.64
N LEU A 176 43.43 -15.99 20.89
CA LEU A 176 44.05 -14.66 20.94
C LEU A 176 43.54 -13.80 22.12
N PRO A 177 44.38 -12.90 22.67
CA PRO A 177 43.96 -11.95 23.71
C PRO A 177 42.94 -10.91 23.23
N ASP A 178 42.07 -10.44 24.12
CA ASP A 178 40.99 -9.49 23.83
C ASP A 178 41.46 -8.04 23.53
N GLU A 179 42.70 -7.70 23.90
CA GLU A 179 43.27 -6.35 23.74
C GLU A 179 44.51 -6.33 22.84
N LYS A 180 44.65 -5.28 22.00
CA LYS A 180 45.76 -5.11 21.06
C LYS A 180 47.10 -4.95 21.79
N VAL A 181 48.15 -5.64 21.31
CA VAL A 181 49.51 -5.52 21.86
C VAL A 181 50.15 -4.20 21.37
N SER A 182 50.65 -3.37 22.29
CA SER A 182 51.20 -2.04 22.00
C SER A 182 52.62 -2.07 21.42
N VAL A 183 52.72 -2.01 20.09
CA VAL A 183 53.99 -1.96 19.33
C VAL A 183 54.86 -0.74 19.71
N LYS A 184 54.23 0.35 20.16
CA LYS A 184 54.91 1.60 20.57
C LYS A 184 55.82 1.41 21.80
N MET A 185 55.44 0.55 22.75
CA MET A 185 56.24 0.23 23.93
C MET A 185 57.46 -0.63 23.58
N LEU A 186 57.31 -1.56 22.64
CA LEU A 186 58.38 -2.48 22.24
C LEU A 186 59.48 -1.78 21.43
N MET A 187 59.13 -0.81 20.57
CA MET A 187 60.14 -0.01 19.85
C MET A 187 60.97 0.89 20.77
N ALA A 188 60.36 1.43 21.84
CA ALA A 188 61.08 2.24 22.83
C ALA A 188 62.13 1.39 23.60
N ASN A 189 61.82 0.14 23.89
CA ASN A 189 62.75 -0.78 24.55
C ASN A 189 63.91 -1.21 23.64
N LEU A 190 63.67 -1.37 22.33
CA LEU A 190 64.71 -1.71 21.35
C LEU A 190 65.76 -0.59 21.20
N GLN A 191 65.33 0.67 21.11
CA GLN A 191 66.26 1.81 21.03
C GLN A 191 67.12 1.96 22.29
N ALA A 192 66.57 1.65 23.48
CA ALA A 192 67.33 1.68 24.73
C ALA A 192 68.39 0.56 24.80
N ALA A 193 68.08 -0.63 24.27
CA ALA A 193 69.02 -1.75 24.20
C ALA A 193 70.17 -1.48 23.23
N GLU A 194 69.88 -0.94 22.04
CA GLU A 194 70.89 -0.60 21.03
C GLU A 194 71.88 0.46 21.52
N ALA A 195 71.39 1.47 22.26
CA ALA A 195 72.24 2.50 22.86
C ALA A 195 73.20 1.93 23.93
N LYS A 196 72.71 0.97 24.75
CA LYS A 196 73.52 0.30 25.78
C LYS A 196 74.60 -0.60 25.15
N ASN A 197 74.26 -1.32 24.10
CA ASN A 197 75.18 -2.25 23.42
C ASN A 197 76.24 -1.52 22.59
N GLY A 198 75.90 -0.38 21.99
CA GLY A 198 76.88 0.53 21.39
C GLY A 198 77.95 1.00 22.39
N ALA A 199 77.54 1.39 23.60
CA ALA A 199 78.46 1.83 24.66
C ALA A 199 79.38 0.70 25.16
N ASN A 200 78.86 -0.53 25.28
CA ASN A 200 79.63 -1.70 25.69
C ASN A 200 80.68 -2.10 24.64
N ASN A 201 80.35 -2.02 23.35
CA ASN A 201 81.28 -2.35 22.27
C ASN A 201 82.48 -1.38 22.19
N VAL A 202 82.24 -0.09 22.43
CA VAL A 202 83.30 0.94 22.52
C VAL A 202 84.28 0.63 23.67
N ARG A 203 83.78 0.16 24.82
CA ARG A 203 84.63 -0.23 25.96
C ARG A 203 85.47 -1.48 25.66
N ARG A 204 84.90 -2.46 24.95
CA ARG A 204 85.60 -3.68 24.52
C ARG A 204 86.71 -3.39 23.49
N GLN A 205 86.45 -2.52 22.51
CA GLN A 205 87.49 -2.12 21.54
C GLN A 205 88.66 -1.39 22.20
N ARG A 206 88.38 -0.56 23.21
CA ARG A 206 89.41 0.15 23.98
C ARG A 206 90.32 -0.80 24.78
N LEU A 207 89.77 -1.91 25.28
CA LEU A 207 90.54 -2.95 25.95
C LEU A 207 91.54 -3.62 24.99
N VAL A 208 91.09 -4.02 23.80
CA VAL A 208 91.93 -4.66 22.77
C VAL A 208 93.04 -3.72 22.27
N GLU A 209 92.74 -2.42 22.12
CA GLU A 209 93.77 -1.42 21.80
C GLU A 209 94.83 -1.28 22.91
N ILE A 210 94.41 -1.31 24.17
CA ILE A 210 95.31 -1.24 25.32
C ILE A 210 96.17 -2.50 25.40
N GLU A 211 95.62 -3.69 25.16
CA GLU A 211 96.35 -4.96 25.13
C GLU A 211 97.40 -5.02 24.01
N SER A 212 97.06 -4.52 22.83
CA SER A 212 98.00 -4.38 21.70
C SER A 212 99.15 -3.42 22.05
N ARG A 213 98.84 -2.29 22.72
CA ARG A 213 99.85 -1.37 23.26
C ARG A 213 100.70 -2.01 24.34
N MET A 214 100.12 -2.81 25.24
CA MET A 214 100.85 -3.53 26.30
C MET A 214 101.84 -4.54 25.71
N THR A 215 101.47 -5.22 24.63
CA THR A 215 102.34 -6.19 23.94
C THR A 215 103.53 -5.50 23.27
N ASN A 216 103.29 -4.38 22.58
CA ASN A 216 104.36 -3.55 21.99
C ASN A 216 105.25 -2.89 23.05
N THR A 217 104.69 -2.60 24.23
CA THR A 217 105.42 -2.00 25.35
C THR A 217 106.27 -3.05 26.09
N ARG A 218 105.87 -4.32 26.14
CA ARG A 218 106.67 -5.42 26.69
C ARG A 218 108.02 -5.60 25.98
N VAL A 219 108.05 -5.40 24.66
CA VAL A 219 109.31 -5.40 23.88
C VAL A 219 110.20 -4.21 24.27
N LYS A 220 109.59 -3.05 24.55
CA LYS A 220 110.30 -1.84 25.02
C LYS A 220 110.80 -1.95 26.47
N ILE A 221 110.10 -2.70 27.32
CA ILE A 221 110.45 -2.91 28.74
C ILE A 221 111.76 -3.70 28.89
N ALA A 222 112.10 -4.60 27.95
CA ALA A 222 113.39 -5.28 27.97
C ALA A 222 114.58 -4.31 27.84
N GLU A 223 114.39 -3.22 27.08
CA GLU A 223 115.37 -2.15 26.88
C GLU A 223 115.45 -1.20 28.09
N LEU A 224 114.30 -0.86 28.67
CA LEU A 224 114.19 0.09 29.78
C LEU A 224 114.50 -0.52 31.16
N ARG A 225 114.75 -1.83 31.26
CA ARG A 225 115.21 -2.51 32.50
C ARG A 225 116.50 -1.95 33.10
N ARG A 226 117.24 -1.14 32.34
CA ARG A 226 118.40 -0.40 32.80
C ARG A 226 118.06 0.95 33.47
N GLN A 227 116.80 1.41 33.39
CA GLN A 227 116.30 2.68 33.92
C GLN A 227 115.28 2.51 35.08
N ILE A 228 115.06 1.27 35.53
CA ILE A 228 113.97 0.89 36.45
C ILE A 228 114.13 1.37 37.91
N GLU A 229 115.33 1.73 38.36
CA GLU A 229 115.56 2.14 39.76
C GLU A 229 114.84 3.44 40.15
N GLU A 230 114.53 4.33 39.20
CA GLU A 230 113.81 5.59 39.49
C GLU A 230 112.28 5.45 39.53
N PHE A 231 111.69 4.43 38.89
CA PHE A 231 110.23 4.36 38.68
C PHE A 231 109.46 3.53 39.73
N GLU A 232 110.15 2.85 40.65
CA GLU A 232 109.52 2.05 41.72
C GLU A 232 108.66 2.90 42.69
N LYS A 233 108.97 4.20 42.84
CA LYS A 233 108.17 5.12 43.67
C LYS A 233 106.83 5.52 43.06
N PHE A 234 106.63 5.35 41.76
CA PHE A 234 105.39 5.75 41.07
C PHE A 234 104.36 4.60 40.99
N MET A 235 104.83 3.35 41.11
CA MET A 235 104.01 2.13 40.99
C MET A 235 102.94 2.00 42.08
N THR A 236 103.26 2.43 43.31
CA THR A 236 102.38 2.32 44.49
C THR A 236 101.12 3.19 44.39
N LYS A 237 101.09 4.18 43.49
CA LYS A 237 99.92 5.04 43.28
C LYS A 237 98.91 4.42 42.30
N LEU A 238 99.37 3.65 41.32
CA LEU A 238 98.55 3.06 40.26
C LEU A 238 97.85 1.76 40.68
N GLU A 239 98.44 1.01 41.62
CA GLU A 239 97.80 -0.19 42.21
C GLU A 239 96.49 0.15 42.94
N LYS A 240 96.35 1.39 43.43
CA LYS A 240 95.14 1.87 44.12
C LYS A 240 93.98 2.22 43.18
N GLU A 241 94.25 2.46 41.90
CA GLU A 241 93.22 2.76 40.89
C GLU A 241 92.71 1.50 40.16
N HIS A 242 93.53 0.44 40.06
CA HIS A 242 93.14 -0.84 39.44
C HIS A 242 92.04 -1.56 40.23
N SER A 243 92.17 -1.60 41.56
CA SER A 243 91.21 -2.29 42.45
C SER A 243 89.79 -1.70 42.42
N GLY A 244 89.61 -0.44 42.02
CA GLY A 244 88.29 0.21 42.00
C GLY A 244 87.44 -0.12 40.76
N LEU A 245 88.06 -0.58 39.67
CA LEU A 245 87.39 -0.81 38.38
C LEU A 245 87.13 -2.29 38.07
N GLU A 246 87.77 -3.20 38.82
CA GLU A 246 87.60 -4.66 38.66
C GLU A 246 86.22 -5.12 39.19
N ASP A 247 85.72 -4.46 40.25
CA ASP A 247 84.40 -4.75 40.85
C ASP A 247 83.22 -4.25 40.00
N GLU A 248 83.39 -3.24 39.15
CA GLU A 248 82.32 -2.70 38.28
C GLU A 248 82.05 -3.57 37.03
N VAL A 249 82.99 -4.42 36.62
CA VAL A 249 82.88 -5.24 35.40
C VAL A 249 82.19 -6.58 35.67
N LEU A 250 82.35 -7.14 36.88
CA LEU A 250 81.77 -8.42 37.28
C LEU A 250 80.24 -8.40 37.46
N ALA A 251 79.62 -7.21 37.52
CA ALA A 251 78.19 -7.02 37.78
C ALA A 251 77.33 -6.74 36.52
N LEU A 252 77.86 -6.94 35.30
CA LEU A 252 77.15 -6.62 34.06
C LEU A 252 76.47 -7.86 33.45
N GLU A 253 75.13 -7.81 33.32
CA GLU A 253 74.32 -8.77 32.55
C GLU A 253 73.79 -8.17 31.24
N ASP A 254 73.87 -8.94 30.15
CA ASP A 254 73.36 -8.61 28.82
C ASP A 254 71.91 -9.13 28.62
N THR A 255 71.05 -8.34 27.98
CA THR A 255 69.66 -8.72 27.65
C THR A 255 69.54 -9.23 26.21
N ASN A 256 68.79 -10.32 26.02
CA ASN A 256 68.66 -11.03 24.73
C ASN A 256 67.81 -10.24 23.70
N GLU A 257 68.46 -9.66 22.69
CA GLU A 257 67.80 -8.86 21.62
C GLU A 257 66.90 -9.67 20.68
N ASN A 258 67.14 -10.97 20.51
CA ASN A 258 66.37 -11.80 19.59
C ASN A 258 64.95 -12.06 20.12
N ALA A 259 64.78 -12.17 21.44
CA ALA A 259 63.47 -12.34 22.08
C ALA A 259 62.53 -11.15 21.82
N ILE A 260 63.06 -9.92 21.68
CA ILE A 260 62.26 -8.72 21.46
C ILE A 260 61.88 -8.58 19.97
N ARG A 261 62.75 -8.93 19.03
CA ARG A 261 62.41 -8.96 17.59
C ARG A 261 61.35 -10.00 17.27
N ASP A 262 61.44 -11.19 17.86
CA ASP A 262 60.43 -12.25 17.69
C ASP A 262 59.07 -11.86 18.29
N GLN A 263 59.06 -11.12 19.40
CA GLN A 263 57.84 -10.55 20.00
C GLN A 263 57.19 -9.48 19.12
N ILE A 264 57.95 -8.66 18.40
CA ILE A 264 57.40 -7.63 17.50
C ILE A 264 56.75 -8.28 16.26
N SER A 265 57.41 -9.25 15.62
CA SER A 265 56.82 -9.95 14.46
C SER A 265 55.59 -10.79 14.85
N SER A 266 55.62 -11.42 16.03
CA SER A 266 54.45 -12.14 16.57
C SER A 266 53.30 -11.18 16.94
N ALA A 267 53.60 -9.97 17.43
CA ALA A 267 52.59 -8.96 17.74
C ALA A 267 51.89 -8.43 16.49
N GLU A 268 52.58 -8.23 15.36
CA GLU A 268 51.94 -7.82 14.10
C GLU A 268 51.00 -8.90 13.54
N ALA A 269 51.43 -10.16 13.53
CA ALA A 269 50.59 -11.29 13.12
C ALA A 269 49.38 -11.50 14.05
N THR A 270 49.57 -11.30 15.36
CA THR A 270 48.52 -11.34 16.38
C THR A 270 47.51 -10.20 16.17
N ASN A 271 47.99 -8.98 15.93
CA ASN A 271 47.14 -7.81 15.71
C ASN A 271 46.32 -7.92 14.42
N GLN A 272 46.83 -8.52 13.34
CA GLN A 272 46.05 -8.79 12.14
C GLN A 272 44.88 -9.75 12.40
N LYS A 273 45.10 -10.79 13.22
CA LYS A 273 44.04 -11.75 13.58
C LYS A 273 43.02 -11.15 14.55
N ILE A 274 43.45 -10.32 15.51
CA ILE A 274 42.54 -9.56 16.38
C ILE A 274 41.67 -8.61 15.55
N GLN A 275 42.24 -7.91 14.57
CA GLN A 275 41.47 -7.05 13.68
C GLN A 275 40.43 -7.85 12.87
N ALA A 276 40.80 -9.03 12.34
CA ALA A 276 39.84 -9.91 11.66
C ALA A 276 38.68 -10.37 12.57
N ASN A 277 38.95 -10.66 13.85
CA ASN A 277 37.91 -10.99 14.83
C ASN A 277 37.01 -9.77 15.15
N LEU A 278 37.57 -8.57 15.28
CA LEU A 278 36.78 -7.33 15.47
C LEU A 278 35.88 -7.04 14.27
N ASP A 279 36.41 -7.19 13.05
CA ASP A 279 35.64 -7.01 11.82
C ASP A 279 34.50 -8.04 11.74
N ARG A 280 34.72 -9.26 12.24
CA ARG A 280 33.71 -10.33 12.31
C ARG A 280 32.59 -10.00 13.29
N VAL A 281 32.92 -9.47 14.47
CA VAL A 281 31.92 -8.99 15.46
C VAL A 281 31.10 -7.84 14.88
N ALA A 282 31.74 -6.88 14.21
CA ALA A 282 31.05 -5.77 13.55
C ALA A 282 30.11 -6.26 12.44
N THR A 283 30.55 -7.23 11.63
CA THR A 283 29.72 -7.81 10.56
C THR A 283 28.56 -8.64 11.14
N GLN A 284 28.76 -9.32 12.27
CA GLN A 284 27.68 -10.03 12.97
C GLN A 284 26.60 -9.07 13.50
N ALA A 285 27.02 -7.92 14.06
CA ALA A 285 26.10 -6.88 14.51
C ALA A 285 25.27 -6.32 13.34
N LEU A 286 25.91 -6.07 12.19
CA LEU A 286 25.24 -5.63 10.97
C LEU A 286 24.22 -6.67 10.45
N VAL A 287 24.54 -7.96 10.50
CA VAL A 287 23.59 -9.04 10.15
C VAL A 287 22.38 -9.03 11.08
N ALA A 288 22.60 -8.88 12.39
CA ALA A 288 21.52 -8.82 13.38
C ALA A 288 20.61 -7.60 13.16
N GLU A 289 21.20 -6.43 12.92
CA GLU A 289 20.48 -5.18 12.61
C GLU A 289 19.62 -5.34 11.36
N LYS A 290 20.19 -5.83 10.25
CA LYS A 290 19.45 -6.01 8.99
C LYS A 290 18.37 -7.09 9.07
N GLN A 291 18.57 -8.11 9.92
CA GLN A 291 17.54 -9.10 10.20
C GLN A 291 16.37 -8.46 10.97
N GLN A 292 16.65 -7.69 12.02
CA GLN A 292 15.62 -6.99 12.80
C GLN A 292 14.83 -5.99 11.94
N GLU A 293 15.50 -5.26 11.05
CA GLU A 293 14.87 -4.34 10.10
C GLU A 293 13.93 -5.07 9.13
N SER A 294 14.35 -6.23 8.59
CA SER A 294 13.50 -7.07 7.72
C SER A 294 12.28 -7.64 8.45
N ASP A 295 12.48 -8.10 9.69
CA ASP A 295 11.42 -8.66 10.53
C ASP A 295 10.38 -7.57 10.87
N ARG A 296 10.84 -6.35 11.20
CA ARG A 296 9.97 -5.19 11.44
C ARG A 296 9.15 -4.84 10.19
N LEU A 297 9.79 -4.71 9.02
CA LEU A 297 9.07 -4.39 7.78
C LEU A 297 8.02 -5.45 7.43
N THR A 298 8.36 -6.73 7.68
CA THR A 298 7.41 -7.84 7.52
C THR A 298 6.22 -7.72 8.47
N ALA A 299 6.46 -7.38 9.74
CA ALA A 299 5.39 -7.19 10.71
C ALA A 299 4.47 -6.00 10.36
N GLU A 300 5.04 -4.88 9.88
CA GLU A 300 4.26 -3.71 9.42
C GLU A 300 3.37 -4.08 8.21
N MET A 301 3.89 -4.86 7.25
CA MET A 301 3.11 -5.36 6.12
C MET A 301 1.97 -6.29 6.57
N SER A 302 2.27 -7.25 7.46
CA SER A 302 1.24 -8.16 8.00
C SER A 302 0.14 -7.43 8.76
N MET A 303 0.46 -6.32 9.44
CA MET A 303 -0.55 -5.47 10.06
C MET A 303 -1.47 -4.80 9.04
N ILE A 304 -0.92 -4.31 7.92
CA ILE A 304 -1.73 -3.75 6.83
C ILE A 304 -2.69 -4.82 6.28
N ASP A 305 -2.20 -6.03 6.05
CA ASP A 305 -3.01 -7.15 5.53
C ASP A 305 -4.11 -7.57 6.52
N LEU A 306 -3.81 -7.58 7.82
CA LEU A 306 -4.78 -7.85 8.87
C LEU A 306 -5.88 -6.77 8.90
N ILE A 307 -5.51 -5.49 8.79
CA ILE A 307 -6.48 -4.38 8.76
C ILE A 307 -7.37 -4.46 7.52
N LYS A 308 -6.81 -4.75 6.34
CA LYS A 308 -7.60 -4.97 5.12
C LYS A 308 -8.57 -6.13 5.27
N THR A 309 -8.09 -7.26 5.78
CA THR A 309 -8.92 -8.45 6.03
C THR A 309 -10.05 -8.15 7.01
N ARG A 310 -9.77 -7.44 8.10
CA ARG A 310 -10.79 -7.02 9.07
C ARG A 310 -11.83 -6.12 8.41
N LYS A 311 -11.38 -5.07 7.70
CA LYS A 311 -12.27 -4.14 6.98
C LYS A 311 -13.15 -4.87 5.95
N LEU A 312 -12.61 -5.84 5.22
CA LEU A 312 -13.37 -6.69 4.30
C LEU A 312 -14.40 -7.55 5.03
N SER A 313 -14.05 -8.16 6.16
CA SER A 313 -14.96 -9.01 6.93
C SER A 313 -16.10 -8.25 7.62
N GLU A 314 -15.85 -6.99 8.01
CA GLU A 314 -16.83 -6.12 8.66
C GLU A 314 -17.71 -5.37 7.65
N ALA A 315 -17.30 -5.32 6.38
CA ALA A 315 -18.04 -4.63 5.33
C ALA A 315 -19.35 -5.36 5.01
N LYS A 316 -20.41 -4.57 4.83
CA LYS A 316 -21.73 -5.07 4.45
C LYS A 316 -21.82 -5.15 2.93
N PHE A 317 -21.56 -6.34 2.38
CA PHE A 317 -21.73 -6.57 0.95
C PHE A 317 -23.22 -6.58 0.55
N PRO A 318 -23.58 -6.06 -0.63
CA PRO A 318 -24.96 -6.03 -1.10
C PRO A 318 -25.65 -7.38 -1.22
N ILE A 319 -24.89 -8.45 -1.49
CA ILE A 319 -25.40 -9.81 -1.59
C ILE A 319 -24.37 -10.82 -1.12
N THR A 320 -24.84 -11.93 -0.54
CA THR A 320 -24.00 -13.06 -0.14
C THR A 320 -23.22 -13.62 -1.32
N GLY A 321 -21.95 -13.94 -1.09
CA GLY A 321 -21.06 -14.49 -2.12
C GLY A 321 -20.40 -13.44 -3.01
N LEU A 322 -20.75 -12.16 -2.87
CA LEU A 322 -20.04 -11.05 -3.52
C LEU A 322 -18.79 -10.68 -2.73
N ALA A 323 -17.68 -10.54 -3.43
CA ALA A 323 -16.38 -10.15 -2.90
C ALA A 323 -15.60 -9.36 -3.97
N PHE A 324 -14.42 -8.88 -3.61
CA PHE A 324 -13.47 -8.36 -4.59
C PHE A 324 -12.03 -8.61 -4.12
N ASP A 325 -11.12 -8.62 -5.07
CA ASP A 325 -9.68 -8.67 -4.84
C ASP A 325 -8.94 -7.74 -5.82
N GLU A 326 -7.63 -7.95 -5.97
CA GLU A 326 -6.80 -7.19 -6.91
C GLU A 326 -7.16 -7.42 -8.39
N SER A 327 -7.81 -8.54 -8.71
CA SER A 327 -8.19 -8.93 -10.08
C SER A 327 -9.56 -8.38 -10.50
N GLY A 328 -10.45 -8.09 -9.55
CA GLY A 328 -11.75 -7.50 -9.83
C GLY A 328 -12.85 -7.94 -8.86
N VAL A 329 -14.09 -7.86 -9.33
CA VAL A 329 -15.27 -8.34 -8.60
C VAL A 329 -15.36 -9.86 -8.71
N ILE A 330 -15.61 -10.52 -7.58
CA ILE A 330 -15.77 -11.97 -7.47
C ILE A 330 -17.18 -12.26 -6.97
N TYR A 331 -17.85 -13.23 -7.59
CA TYR A 331 -19.15 -13.72 -7.14
C TYR A 331 -19.11 -15.25 -7.05
N GLN A 332 -19.49 -15.79 -5.89
CA GLN A 332 -19.45 -17.23 -5.58
C GLN A 332 -18.08 -17.88 -5.82
N GLY A 333 -17.00 -17.14 -5.59
CA GLY A 333 -15.62 -17.63 -5.76
C GLY A 333 -15.10 -17.62 -7.20
N LEU A 334 -15.88 -17.12 -8.17
CA LEU A 334 -15.47 -16.95 -9.56
C LEU A 334 -15.42 -15.47 -9.95
N PRO A 335 -14.57 -15.06 -10.91
CA PRO A 335 -14.61 -13.72 -11.47
C PRO A 335 -16.02 -13.38 -11.98
N PHE A 336 -16.53 -12.19 -11.66
CA PHE A 336 -17.89 -11.78 -11.98
C PHE A 336 -18.22 -11.84 -13.48
N GLU A 337 -17.22 -11.66 -14.34
CA GLU A 337 -17.36 -11.81 -15.79
C GLU A 337 -17.85 -13.22 -16.20
N GLN A 338 -17.51 -14.25 -15.43
CA GLN A 338 -17.90 -15.64 -15.68
C GLN A 338 -19.30 -15.98 -15.14
N ALA A 339 -19.91 -15.08 -14.37
CA ALA A 339 -21.26 -15.29 -13.85
C ALA A 339 -22.29 -15.40 -14.99
N SER A 340 -23.29 -16.24 -14.81
CA SER A 340 -24.40 -16.38 -15.76
C SER A 340 -25.21 -15.08 -15.87
N GLY A 341 -26.02 -14.93 -16.92
CA GLY A 341 -26.86 -13.74 -17.10
C GLY A 341 -27.78 -13.46 -15.91
N ALA A 342 -28.38 -14.51 -15.34
CA ALA A 342 -29.24 -14.42 -14.15
C ALA A 342 -28.46 -13.99 -12.90
N GLU A 343 -27.24 -14.51 -12.71
CA GLU A 343 -26.38 -14.12 -11.58
C GLU A 343 -25.87 -12.69 -11.72
N LYS A 344 -25.48 -12.28 -12.93
CA LYS A 344 -25.10 -10.89 -13.23
C LYS A 344 -26.24 -9.95 -12.88
N LEU A 345 -27.46 -10.23 -13.35
CA LEU A 345 -28.65 -9.46 -13.01
C LEU A 345 -28.88 -9.41 -11.49
N ARG A 346 -28.79 -10.55 -10.80
CA ARG A 346 -28.98 -10.62 -9.35
C ARG A 346 -28.00 -9.73 -8.60
N VAL A 347 -26.71 -9.84 -8.91
CA VAL A 347 -25.67 -9.01 -8.29
C VAL A 347 -25.91 -7.55 -8.62
N SER A 348 -26.18 -7.22 -9.89
CA SER A 348 -26.46 -5.85 -10.30
C SER A 348 -27.65 -5.24 -9.58
N VAL A 349 -28.75 -5.97 -9.43
CA VAL A 349 -29.94 -5.48 -8.70
C VAL A 349 -29.60 -5.26 -7.23
N ALA A 350 -28.89 -6.17 -6.59
CA ALA A 350 -28.44 -5.99 -5.21
C ALA A 350 -27.56 -4.74 -5.05
N MET A 351 -26.63 -4.53 -5.99
CA MET A 351 -25.78 -3.34 -6.05
C MET A 351 -26.60 -2.06 -6.17
N GLY A 352 -27.57 -2.02 -7.08
CA GLY A 352 -28.44 -0.86 -7.29
C GLY A 352 -29.32 -0.52 -6.08
N LEU A 353 -29.78 -1.54 -5.36
CA LEU A 353 -30.53 -1.38 -4.12
C LEU A 353 -29.64 -0.84 -2.99
N ALA A 354 -28.41 -1.35 -2.86
CA ALA A 354 -27.45 -0.87 -1.86
C ALA A 354 -26.98 0.57 -2.11
N MET A 355 -26.97 1.03 -3.37
CA MET A 355 -26.59 2.39 -3.74
C MET A 355 -27.60 3.47 -3.34
N ASN A 356 -28.85 3.10 -3.05
CA ASN A 356 -29.94 4.05 -2.80
C ASN A 356 -30.65 3.78 -1.46
N PRO A 357 -29.95 3.87 -0.30
CA PRO A 357 -30.49 3.44 0.98
C PRO A 357 -31.62 4.31 1.55
N LYS A 358 -31.79 5.55 1.05
CA LYS A 358 -32.85 6.48 1.51
C LYS A 358 -34.06 6.49 0.57
N LEU A 359 -33.79 6.42 -0.74
CA LEU A 359 -34.80 6.32 -1.77
C LEU A 359 -34.79 4.90 -2.32
N ASN A 360 -35.72 4.07 -1.85
CA ASN A 360 -35.77 2.66 -2.18
C ASN A 360 -36.43 2.49 -3.56
N VAL A 361 -35.89 3.14 -4.58
CA VAL A 361 -36.39 3.11 -5.96
C VAL A 361 -35.25 2.77 -6.90
N LEU A 362 -35.41 1.74 -7.70
CA LEU A 362 -34.45 1.29 -8.71
C LEU A 362 -35.11 1.33 -10.09
N LEU A 363 -34.38 1.82 -11.10
CA LEU A 363 -34.87 1.90 -12.47
C LEU A 363 -34.07 0.92 -13.33
N ILE A 364 -34.76 0.04 -14.06
CA ILE A 364 -34.16 -0.91 -14.99
C ILE A 364 -34.65 -0.56 -16.40
N ARG A 365 -33.74 -0.11 -17.26
CA ARG A 365 -34.04 0.10 -18.68
C ARG A 365 -33.87 -1.20 -19.44
N ASP A 366 -34.46 -1.31 -20.63
CA ASP A 366 -34.28 -2.48 -21.52
C ASP A 366 -34.53 -3.85 -20.87
N GLY A 367 -35.55 -3.94 -19.99
CA GLY A 367 -35.96 -5.18 -19.30
C GLY A 367 -36.52 -6.29 -20.20
N SER A 368 -36.49 -6.11 -21.52
CA SER A 368 -37.01 -7.09 -22.48
C SER A 368 -36.20 -8.39 -22.53
N LEU A 369 -34.95 -8.35 -22.07
CA LEU A 369 -34.09 -9.53 -21.94
C LEU A 369 -34.41 -10.37 -20.70
N LEU A 370 -35.30 -9.90 -19.82
CA LEU A 370 -35.71 -10.64 -18.64
C LEU A 370 -36.85 -11.59 -18.97
N ASP A 371 -36.64 -12.87 -18.70
CA ASP A 371 -37.68 -13.89 -18.68
C ASP A 371 -38.51 -13.80 -17.38
N ALA A 372 -39.54 -14.64 -17.29
CA ALA A 372 -40.45 -14.66 -16.14
C ALA A 372 -39.73 -14.96 -14.81
N ASP A 373 -38.78 -15.91 -14.83
CA ASP A 373 -38.04 -16.33 -13.63
C ASP A 373 -37.14 -15.20 -13.10
N ASN A 374 -36.46 -14.48 -14.00
CA ASN A 374 -35.66 -13.31 -13.64
C ASN A 374 -36.52 -12.16 -13.14
N LEU A 375 -37.70 -11.91 -13.74
CA LEU A 375 -38.65 -10.90 -13.23
C LEU A 375 -39.12 -11.24 -11.82
N GLU A 376 -39.45 -12.50 -11.56
CA GLU A 376 -39.87 -12.95 -10.23
C GLU A 376 -38.72 -12.83 -9.21
N MET A 377 -37.48 -13.13 -9.62
CA MET A 377 -36.30 -12.88 -8.79
C MET A 377 -36.17 -11.39 -8.44
N VAL A 378 -36.30 -10.49 -9.41
CA VAL A 378 -36.24 -9.04 -9.18
C VAL A 378 -37.36 -8.58 -8.24
N ALA A 379 -38.59 -9.10 -8.42
CA ALA A 379 -39.71 -8.82 -7.53
C ALA A 379 -39.42 -9.22 -6.08
N ARG A 380 -38.91 -10.45 -5.85
CA ARG A 380 -38.52 -10.93 -4.51
C ARG A 380 -37.42 -10.08 -3.89
N MET A 381 -36.41 -9.70 -4.65
CA MET A 381 -35.33 -8.83 -4.17
C MET A 381 -35.85 -7.44 -3.77
N ALA A 382 -36.75 -6.88 -4.58
CA ALA A 382 -37.39 -5.60 -4.29
C ALA A 382 -38.25 -5.68 -3.02
N GLU A 383 -38.96 -6.79 -2.81
CA GLU A 383 -39.76 -7.02 -1.60
C GLU A 383 -38.89 -7.13 -0.35
N VAL A 384 -37.85 -7.99 -0.38
CA VAL A 384 -36.93 -8.20 0.75
C VAL A 384 -36.19 -6.91 1.12
N ALA A 385 -35.82 -6.09 0.14
CA ALA A 385 -35.15 -4.81 0.37
C ALA A 385 -36.11 -3.65 0.71
N ASP A 386 -37.42 -3.91 0.80
CA ASP A 386 -38.48 -2.89 0.92
C ASP A 386 -38.30 -1.73 -0.10
N ALA A 387 -37.99 -2.12 -1.33
CA ALA A 387 -37.71 -1.24 -2.45
C ALA A 387 -38.70 -1.41 -3.60
N GLN A 388 -38.77 -0.42 -4.46
CA GLN A 388 -39.62 -0.39 -5.64
C GLN A 388 -38.75 -0.39 -6.90
N VAL A 389 -38.85 -1.44 -7.69
CA VAL A 389 -38.15 -1.56 -8.97
C VAL A 389 -39.11 -1.20 -10.10
N TRP A 390 -38.73 -0.22 -10.92
CA TRP A 390 -39.45 0.15 -12.12
C TRP A 390 -38.70 -0.37 -13.34
N ILE A 391 -39.39 -1.11 -14.18
CA ILE A 391 -38.80 -1.74 -15.36
C ILE A 391 -39.61 -1.43 -16.60
N GLU A 392 -38.93 -1.14 -17.70
CA GLU A 392 -39.57 -1.10 -19.01
C GLU A 392 -39.41 -2.42 -19.76
N ARG A 393 -40.49 -2.87 -20.41
CA ARG A 393 -40.50 -4.09 -21.21
C ARG A 393 -41.22 -3.87 -22.52
N VAL A 394 -40.75 -4.52 -23.59
CA VAL A 394 -41.48 -4.57 -24.85
C VAL A 394 -42.61 -5.58 -24.76
N GLY A 395 -43.82 -5.16 -25.15
CA GLY A 395 -45.02 -6.00 -25.16
C GLY A 395 -46.09 -5.52 -24.18
N ASP A 396 -47.18 -6.26 -24.13
CA ASP A 396 -48.37 -5.97 -23.33
C ASP A 396 -48.86 -7.20 -22.56
N GLY A 397 -47.91 -8.05 -22.14
CA GLY A 397 -48.18 -9.23 -21.34
C GLY A 397 -48.78 -8.92 -19.97
N ALA A 398 -49.36 -9.93 -19.32
CA ALA A 398 -50.07 -9.81 -18.05
C ALA A 398 -49.19 -9.31 -16.88
N GLU A 399 -47.87 -9.40 -17.00
CA GLU A 399 -46.92 -8.84 -16.05
C GLU A 399 -46.83 -7.30 -16.10
N CYS A 400 -47.29 -6.67 -17.17
CA CYS A 400 -47.25 -5.22 -17.35
C CYS A 400 -48.37 -4.55 -16.54
N GLN A 401 -47.98 -3.74 -15.56
CA GLN A 401 -48.93 -2.97 -14.75
C GLN A 401 -49.53 -1.79 -15.53
N VAL A 402 -48.75 -1.20 -16.43
CA VAL A 402 -49.14 -0.05 -17.25
C VAL A 402 -48.66 -0.27 -18.66
N ILE A 403 -49.55 -0.11 -19.65
CA ILE A 403 -49.19 -0.09 -21.07
C ILE A 403 -49.16 1.35 -21.56
N ILE A 404 -48.05 1.77 -22.15
CA ILE A 404 -47.93 3.09 -22.78
C ILE A 404 -48.02 2.94 -24.30
N GLU A 405 -48.92 3.70 -24.90
CA GLU A 405 -49.14 3.81 -26.34
C GLU A 405 -49.31 5.28 -26.75
N ASN A 406 -48.60 5.68 -27.79
CA ASN A 406 -48.54 7.03 -28.35
C ASN A 406 -48.26 8.13 -27.30
N GLY A 407 -47.52 7.79 -26.24
CA GLY A 407 -47.23 8.69 -25.13
C GLY A 407 -48.35 8.88 -24.12
N LYS A 408 -49.37 8.02 -24.13
CA LYS A 408 -50.48 7.98 -23.17
C LYS A 408 -50.57 6.58 -22.56
N ILE A 409 -51.25 6.45 -21.43
CA ILE A 409 -51.59 5.13 -20.88
C ILE A 409 -52.74 4.55 -21.70
N ARG A 410 -52.62 3.28 -22.12
CA ARG A 410 -53.70 2.55 -22.78
C ARG A 410 -54.82 2.33 -21.77
N ASN A 411 -56.01 2.85 -22.06
CA ASN A 411 -57.21 2.54 -21.30
C ASN A 411 -57.87 1.34 -21.97
N ASP A 412 -57.97 0.20 -21.28
CA ASP A 412 -58.68 -1.00 -21.77
C ASP A 412 -60.22 -0.80 -21.91
N LYS A 413 -60.69 0.44 -22.01
CA LYS A 413 -62.10 0.80 -22.27
C LYS A 413 -62.38 1.26 -23.70
N ASP A 414 -61.35 1.44 -24.53
CA ASP A 414 -61.52 1.91 -25.92
C ASP A 414 -61.35 0.79 -26.97
N SER A 415 -61.07 -0.46 -26.57
CA SER A 415 -60.91 -1.58 -27.53
C SER A 415 -62.21 -2.26 -27.95
N ASP A 416 -63.36 -1.92 -27.35
CA ASP A 416 -64.67 -2.51 -27.69
C ASP A 416 -65.48 -1.68 -28.71
N LYS A 417 -64.88 -0.68 -29.37
CA LYS A 417 -65.62 0.23 -30.28
C LYS A 417 -65.28 0.14 -31.76
N ASP A 418 -64.26 -0.62 -32.15
CA ASP A 418 -63.80 -0.63 -33.55
C ASP A 418 -64.09 -1.94 -34.31
N GLU A 419 -64.92 -2.86 -33.77
CA GLU A 419 -65.34 -4.08 -34.49
C GLU A 419 -66.77 -4.05 -35.08
N GLU A 420 -67.52 -2.95 -34.97
CA GLU A 420 -68.83 -2.80 -35.62
C GLU A 420 -68.86 -1.63 -36.63
N ASP A 421 -68.05 -1.64 -37.69
CA ASP A 421 -68.40 -0.85 -38.89
C ASP A 421 -67.72 -1.31 -40.20
N PHE A 422 -67.81 -2.61 -40.52
CA PHE A 422 -67.69 -3.05 -41.91
C PHE A 422 -68.83 -4.02 -42.25
N GLY A 423 -70.04 -3.45 -42.26
CA GLY A 423 -71.22 -4.04 -42.90
C GLY A 423 -71.54 -3.29 -44.20
N ASP A 424 -71.47 -4.01 -45.31
CA ASP A 424 -72.11 -3.76 -46.61
C ASP A 424 -72.00 -2.37 -47.25
N ILE A 425 -71.20 -2.27 -48.32
CA ILE A 425 -71.62 -1.97 -49.72
C ILE A 425 -70.45 -2.20 -50.68
#